data_AF-A0A0F8YTB8-F1
#
_entry.id   AF-A0A0F8YTB8-F1
#
_cell.length_a   1.000
_cell.length_b   1.000
_cell.length_c   1.000
_cell.angle_alpha   90.00
_cell.angle_beta   90.00
_cell.angle_gamma   90.00
#
_symmetry.space_group_name_H-M   'P 1'
#
loop_
_entity.id
_entity.type
_entity.pdbx_description
1 polymer ?
#
loop_
_entity_poly.entity_id
_entity_poly.type
_entity_poly.pdbx_seq_one_letter_code
_entity_poly.pdbx_strand_id
1 'polypeptide(L)'
;MKLPRTLYNWTSLIGAVIAAISLFMIVFLLAVSFFIEVTSSYLGLVIYIILPIFLIMGLVIIPIGMIQRRKRLRRYEDPDKDRWPQINLNLRQHRNAFGIFAITTTAFLFLSAIGTYEAFHFTESVEFCGKLCHNVMHPEYITYQNSPHANVTCAECHVGHGADWYVKSKLSGLYQVYSVIFKKYPQPIPTPIHNLRPARETCERCHWPEQFYAQTLRTEKHYLADESNTEWDIVLKMKVGSEYHALGLEEGIHWHINPNVQIEYVPETEARMSIPWVR
;
A
#
# COMPACT_ATOMS: atom_id res chain seq x y z
N MET A 1 37.23 1.05 -22.89
CA MET A 1 37.33 2.30 -22.09
C MET A 1 37.99 1.94 -20.76
N LYS A 2 38.99 2.71 -20.31
CA LYS A 2 39.57 2.50 -18.97
C LYS A 2 38.68 3.21 -17.96
N LEU A 3 38.25 2.50 -16.92
CA LEU A 3 37.46 3.11 -15.83
C LEU A 3 38.31 4.16 -15.10
N PRO A 4 37.69 5.20 -14.51
CA PRO A 4 38.43 6.20 -13.74
C PRO A 4 39.21 5.55 -12.58
N ARG A 5 40.44 6.04 -12.32
CA ARG A 5 41.33 5.55 -11.24
C ARG A 5 40.66 5.54 -9.86
N THR A 6 39.63 6.36 -9.65
CA THR A 6 38.84 6.43 -8.43
C THR A 6 37.93 5.24 -8.20
N LEU A 7 37.53 4.49 -9.24
CA LEU A 7 36.73 3.26 -9.13
C LEU A 7 37.57 2.04 -8.72
N TYR A 8 38.90 2.09 -8.90
CA TYR A 8 39.81 1.02 -8.48
C TYR A 8 40.09 1.12 -6.98
N ASN A 9 39.09 0.75 -6.19
CA ASN A 9 39.18 0.61 -4.74
C ASN A 9 38.28 -0.55 -4.28
N TRP A 10 38.63 -1.18 -3.16
CA TRP A 10 37.91 -2.34 -2.65
C TRP A 10 36.46 -2.02 -2.24
N THR A 11 36.19 -0.81 -1.75
CA THR A 11 34.85 -0.41 -1.28
C THR A 11 33.85 -0.26 -2.44
N SER A 12 34.23 0.46 -3.50
CA SER A 12 33.46 0.58 -4.74
C SER A 12 33.32 -0.75 -5.48
N LEU A 13 34.32 -1.65 -5.41
CA LEU A 13 34.20 -3.01 -5.95
C LEU A 13 33.14 -3.82 -5.20
N ILE A 14 33.17 -3.81 -3.86
CA ILE A 14 32.16 -4.47 -3.02
C ILE A 14 30.77 -3.92 -3.34
N GLY A 15 30.61 -2.59 -3.40
CA GLY A 15 29.34 -1.97 -3.76
C GLY A 15 28.84 -2.38 -5.15
N ALA A 16 29.73 -2.44 -6.15
CA ALA A 16 29.39 -2.89 -7.49
C ALA A 16 28.99 -4.36 -7.56
N VAL A 17 29.68 -5.25 -6.81
CA VAL A 17 29.34 -6.67 -6.73
C VAL A 17 27.98 -6.87 -6.07
N ILE A 18 27.71 -6.20 -4.95
CA ILE A 18 26.41 -6.25 -4.26
C ILE A 18 25.29 -5.77 -5.19
N ALA A 19 25.48 -4.63 -5.86
CA ALA A 19 24.49 -4.10 -6.79
C ALA A 19 24.23 -5.04 -7.98
N ALA A 20 25.29 -5.61 -8.57
CA ALA A 20 25.17 -6.52 -9.71
C ALA A 20 24.47 -7.84 -9.32
N ILE A 21 24.85 -8.44 -8.18
CA ILE A 21 24.20 -9.66 -7.67
C ILE A 21 22.73 -9.38 -7.35
N SER A 22 22.44 -8.27 -6.66
CA SER A 22 21.06 -7.92 -6.29
C SER A 22 20.20 -7.69 -7.53
N LEU A 23 20.70 -6.97 -8.53
CA LEU A 23 19.99 -6.75 -9.79
C LEU A 23 19.76 -8.07 -10.54
N PHE A 24 20.78 -8.93 -10.63
CA PHE A 24 20.64 -10.25 -11.24
C PHE A 24 19.58 -11.10 -10.52
N MET A 25 19.60 -11.13 -9.19
CA MET A 25 18.62 -11.87 -8.40
C MET A 25 17.20 -11.33 -8.59
N ILE A 26 17.01 -10.01 -8.65
CA ILE A 26 15.71 -9.40 -8.93
C ILE A 26 15.19 -9.87 -10.30
N VAL A 27 16.01 -9.74 -11.35
CA VAL A 27 15.62 -10.14 -12.71
C VAL A 27 15.35 -11.65 -12.79
N PHE A 28 16.19 -12.47 -12.17
CA PHE A 28 16.04 -13.92 -12.13
C PHE A 28 14.74 -14.33 -11.42
N LEU A 29 14.46 -13.79 -10.24
CA LEU A 29 13.25 -14.13 -9.49
C LEU A 29 11.99 -13.59 -10.16
N LEU A 30 12.04 -12.43 -10.81
CA LEU A 30 10.94 -11.94 -11.64
C LEU A 30 10.65 -12.88 -12.81
N ALA A 31 11.70 -13.36 -13.49
CA ALA A 31 11.54 -14.34 -14.56
C ALA A 31 10.91 -15.65 -14.02
N VAL A 32 11.42 -16.17 -12.91
CA VAL A 32 10.86 -17.36 -12.24
C VAL A 32 9.39 -17.16 -11.86
N SER A 33 9.05 -16.01 -11.28
CA SER A 33 7.69 -15.66 -10.91
C SER A 33 6.75 -15.62 -12.13
N PHE A 34 7.24 -15.11 -13.25
CA PHE A 34 6.48 -15.01 -14.49
C PHE A 34 6.26 -16.38 -15.15
N PHE A 35 7.25 -17.27 -15.14
CA PHE A 35 7.16 -18.57 -15.83
C PHE A 35 6.51 -19.68 -15.00
N ILE A 36 6.61 -19.63 -13.67
CA ILE A 36 6.15 -20.73 -12.79
C ILE A 36 4.83 -20.37 -12.08
N GLU A 37 4.27 -19.18 -12.30
CA GLU A 37 3.01 -18.69 -11.67
C GLU A 37 3.00 -18.85 -10.13
N VAL A 38 4.17 -18.82 -9.49
CA VAL A 38 4.29 -19.02 -8.03
C VAL A 38 3.98 -17.70 -7.32
N THR A 39 2.77 -17.57 -6.80
CA THR A 39 2.36 -16.42 -5.98
C THR A 39 2.48 -16.75 -4.49
N SER A 40 3.65 -16.47 -3.90
CA SER A 40 3.81 -16.50 -2.43
C SER A 40 4.08 -15.10 -1.88
N SER A 41 3.46 -14.75 -0.74
CA SER A 41 3.67 -13.46 -0.07
C SER A 41 5.15 -13.21 0.25
N TYR A 42 5.91 -14.27 0.56
CA TYR A 42 7.34 -14.17 0.86
C TYR A 42 8.19 -13.86 -0.37
N LEU A 43 7.83 -14.42 -1.54
CA LEU A 43 8.53 -14.14 -2.79
C LEU A 43 8.36 -12.66 -3.19
N GLY A 44 7.14 -12.13 -3.07
CA GLY A 44 6.88 -10.69 -3.29
C GLY A 44 7.69 -9.79 -2.33
N LEU A 45 7.78 -10.15 -1.05
CA LEU A 45 8.61 -9.43 -0.07
C LEU A 45 10.09 -9.38 -0.48
N VAL A 46 10.64 -10.52 -0.91
CA VAL A 46 12.05 -10.61 -1.29
C VAL A 46 12.34 -9.78 -2.54
N ILE A 47 11.50 -9.91 -3.58
CA ILE A 47 11.70 -9.25 -4.87
C ILE A 47 11.49 -7.74 -4.76
N TYR A 48 10.43 -7.29 -4.11
CA TYR A 48 10.00 -5.88 -4.17
C TYR A 48 10.50 -5.02 -3.01
N ILE A 49 10.98 -5.62 -1.91
CA ILE A 49 11.45 -4.86 -0.73
C ILE A 49 12.89 -5.20 -0.41
N ILE A 50 13.21 -6.47 -0.16
CA ILE A 50 14.53 -6.85 0.39
C ILE A 50 15.66 -6.63 -0.63
N LEU A 51 15.55 -7.21 -1.83
CA LEU A 51 16.61 -7.10 -2.84
C LEU A 51 16.85 -5.66 -3.33
N PRO A 52 15.81 -4.82 -3.55
CA PRO A 52 15.99 -3.41 -3.86
C PRO A 52 16.76 -2.64 -2.78
N ILE A 53 16.56 -2.95 -1.49
CA ILE A 53 17.34 -2.33 -0.40
C ILE A 53 18.83 -2.65 -0.57
N PHE A 54 19.20 -3.92 -0.84
CA PHE A 54 20.59 -4.29 -1.09
C PHE A 54 21.16 -3.65 -2.36
N LEU A 55 20.36 -3.55 -3.43
CA LEU A 55 20.74 -2.85 -4.65
C LEU A 55 21.08 -1.38 -4.37
N ILE A 56 20.21 -0.67 -3.66
CA ILE A 56 20.40 0.74 -3.28
C ILE A 56 21.64 0.90 -2.39
N MET A 57 21.80 0.05 -1.36
CA MET A 57 22.99 0.06 -0.51
C MET A 57 24.27 -0.14 -1.32
N GLY A 58 24.29 -1.11 -2.25
CA GLY A 58 25.41 -1.35 -3.15
C GLY A 58 25.73 -0.11 -4.00
N LEU A 59 24.70 0.52 -4.58
CA LEU A 59 24.84 1.73 -5.38
C LEU A 59 25.33 2.95 -4.57
N VAL A 60 24.98 3.06 -3.29
CA VAL A 60 25.44 4.13 -2.37
C VAL A 60 26.87 3.88 -1.90
N ILE A 61 27.30 2.63 -1.72
CA ILE A 61 28.68 2.29 -1.36
C ILE A 61 29.68 2.71 -2.45
N ILE A 62 29.28 2.64 -3.73
CA ILE A 62 30.14 3.04 -4.87
C ILE A 62 30.64 4.48 -4.77
N PRO A 63 29.78 5.53 -4.68
CA PRO A 63 30.23 6.92 -4.55
C PRO A 63 30.96 7.17 -3.24
N ILE A 64 30.61 6.49 -2.14
CA ILE A 64 31.35 6.58 -0.87
C ILE A 64 32.80 6.13 -1.09
N GLY A 65 33.03 4.98 -1.74
CA GLY A 65 34.36 4.48 -2.07
C GLY A 65 35.11 5.43 -3.00
N MET A 66 34.44 5.98 -4.01
CA MET A 66 35.03 6.96 -4.92
C MET A 66 35.47 8.24 -4.20
N ILE A 67 34.66 8.77 -3.27
CA ILE A 67 34.97 9.96 -2.48
C ILE A 67 36.16 9.70 -1.55
N GLN A 68 36.18 8.55 -0.86
CA GLN A 68 37.29 8.16 0.01
C GLN A 68 38.60 8.02 -0.78
N ARG A 69 38.56 7.34 -1.93
CA ARG A 69 39.72 7.17 -2.81
C ARG A 69 40.18 8.51 -3.38
N ARG A 70 39.26 9.38 -3.78
CA ARG A 70 39.59 10.75 -4.25
C ARG A 70 40.24 11.57 -3.16
N LYS A 71 39.73 11.56 -1.92
CA LYS A 71 40.37 12.22 -0.76
C LYS A 71 41.78 11.68 -0.48
N ARG A 72 42.00 10.38 -0.66
CA ARG A 72 43.31 9.74 -0.47
C ARG A 72 44.30 10.14 -1.58
N LEU A 73 43.88 10.09 -2.83
CA LEU A 73 44.70 10.50 -3.98
C LEU A 73 45.07 11.98 -3.92
N ARG A 74 44.16 12.85 -3.44
CA ARG A 74 44.41 14.28 -3.19
C ARG A 74 45.53 14.58 -2.20
N ARG A 75 45.92 13.64 -1.32
CA ARG A 75 47.06 13.83 -0.41
C ARG A 75 48.41 13.57 -1.09
N TYR A 76 48.42 12.92 -2.25
CA TYR A 76 49.65 12.48 -2.94
C TYR A 76 49.78 13.06 -4.36
N GLU A 77 48.75 13.72 -4.90
CA GLU A 77 48.75 14.32 -6.24
C GLU A 77 49.02 15.83 -6.18
N ASP A 78 49.78 16.31 -7.18
CA ASP A 78 50.19 17.69 -7.41
C ASP A 78 48.99 18.67 -7.44
N PRO A 79 49.02 19.79 -6.67
CA PRO A 79 47.94 20.79 -6.65
C PRO A 79 47.57 21.39 -8.02
N ASP A 80 48.41 21.27 -9.04
CA ASP A 80 48.21 21.87 -10.38
C ASP A 80 47.49 20.99 -11.42
N LYS A 81 47.09 19.76 -11.09
CA LYS A 81 46.26 18.95 -12.00
C LYS A 81 44.79 19.36 -11.95
N ASP A 82 44.18 19.44 -13.15
CA ASP A 82 42.76 19.74 -13.36
C ASP A 82 41.84 19.07 -12.32
N ARG A 83 41.19 19.90 -11.51
CA ARG A 83 40.55 19.48 -10.25
C ARG A 83 39.12 18.95 -10.44
N TRP A 84 38.52 19.24 -11.60
CA TRP A 84 37.14 18.92 -11.95
C TRP A 84 37.07 18.03 -13.19
N PRO A 85 36.09 17.12 -13.28
CA PRO A 85 35.88 16.35 -14.49
C PRO A 85 35.54 17.29 -15.66
N GLN A 86 36.38 17.30 -16.68
CA GLN A 86 36.12 18.03 -17.92
C GLN A 86 35.15 17.21 -18.78
N ILE A 87 34.06 17.81 -19.24
CA ILE A 87 33.12 17.17 -20.17
C ILE A 87 33.34 17.81 -21.54
N ASN A 88 34.10 17.15 -22.41
CA ASN A 88 34.34 17.60 -23.77
C ASN A 88 33.76 16.60 -24.78
N LEU A 89 32.54 16.86 -25.27
CA LEU A 89 31.81 15.97 -26.18
C LEU A 89 32.44 15.83 -27.58
N ASN A 90 33.42 16.68 -27.92
CA ASN A 90 34.19 16.54 -29.15
C ASN A 90 35.14 15.33 -29.08
N LEU A 91 35.59 14.94 -27.87
CA LEU A 91 36.42 13.75 -27.68
C LEU A 91 35.57 12.48 -27.74
N ARG A 92 35.94 11.53 -28.61
CA ARG A 92 35.25 10.22 -28.77
C ARG A 92 35.08 9.46 -27.45
N GLN A 93 36.06 9.57 -26.54
CA GLN A 93 36.01 8.91 -25.23
C GLN A 93 34.91 9.49 -24.33
N HIS A 94 34.77 10.82 -24.29
CA HIS A 94 33.74 11.50 -23.49
C HIS A 94 32.36 11.30 -24.10
N ARG A 95 32.25 11.30 -25.44
CA ARG A 95 30.99 11.01 -26.15
C ARG A 95 30.50 9.58 -25.87
N ASN A 96 31.38 8.58 -25.94
CA ASN A 96 31.02 7.20 -25.60
C ASN A 96 30.67 7.06 -24.11
N ALA A 97 31.40 7.75 -23.22
CA ALA A 97 31.13 7.71 -21.77
C ALA A 97 29.78 8.35 -21.43
N PHE A 98 29.47 9.49 -22.04
CA PHE A 98 28.19 10.15 -21.93
C PHE A 98 27.05 9.28 -22.48
N GLY A 99 27.23 8.66 -23.65
CA GLY A 99 26.23 7.76 -24.23
C GLY A 99 25.93 6.56 -23.32
N ILE A 100 26.97 5.88 -22.80
CA ILE A 100 26.79 4.78 -21.84
C ILE A 100 26.10 5.27 -20.57
N PHE A 101 26.56 6.39 -19.99
CA PHE A 101 25.95 6.95 -18.79
C PHE A 101 24.47 7.28 -19.00
N ALA A 102 24.12 7.92 -20.12
CA ALA A 102 22.74 8.27 -20.45
C ALA A 102 21.86 7.02 -20.63
N ILE A 103 22.34 6.02 -21.37
CA ILE A 103 21.60 4.77 -21.59
C ILE A 103 21.43 4.01 -20.27
N THR A 104 22.50 3.83 -19.50
CA THR A 104 22.45 3.14 -18.21
C THR A 104 21.55 3.87 -17.21
N THR A 105 21.62 5.20 -17.14
CA THR A 105 20.76 5.99 -16.24
C THR A 105 19.30 5.88 -16.67
N THR A 106 19.01 5.98 -17.96
CA THR A 106 17.63 5.83 -18.48
C THR A 106 17.07 4.45 -18.17
N ALA A 107 17.83 3.39 -18.45
CA ALA A 107 17.44 2.02 -18.14
C ALA A 107 17.24 1.82 -16.62
N PHE A 108 18.13 2.37 -15.79
CA PHE A 108 18.01 2.29 -14.34
C PHE A 108 16.77 3.02 -13.81
N LEU A 109 16.48 4.22 -14.29
CA LEU A 109 15.28 4.97 -13.92
C LEU A 109 14.02 4.22 -14.34
N PHE A 110 14.00 3.65 -15.55
CA PHE A 110 12.88 2.86 -16.04
C PHE A 110 12.64 1.61 -15.18
N LEU A 111 13.70 0.83 -14.90
CA LEU A 111 13.60 -0.34 -14.01
C LEU A 111 13.20 0.04 -12.59
N SER A 112 13.69 1.17 -12.07
CA SER A 112 13.32 1.66 -10.74
C SER A 112 11.86 2.09 -10.68
N ALA A 113 11.34 2.72 -11.74
CA ALA A 113 9.93 3.09 -11.82
C ALA A 113 9.03 1.84 -11.80
N ILE A 114 9.37 0.81 -12.58
CA ILE A 114 8.65 -0.48 -12.56
C ILE A 114 8.74 -1.14 -11.19
N GLY A 115 9.95 -1.24 -10.63
CA GLY A 115 10.14 -1.86 -9.31
C GLY A 115 9.39 -1.14 -8.20
N THR A 116 9.35 0.19 -8.24
CA THR A 116 8.61 1.01 -7.26
C THR A 116 7.10 0.85 -7.43
N TYR A 117 6.61 0.77 -8.66
CA TYR A 117 5.21 0.51 -8.96
C TYR A 117 4.76 -0.87 -8.45
N GLU A 118 5.54 -1.92 -8.70
CA GLU A 118 5.25 -3.25 -8.17
C GLU A 118 5.34 -3.30 -6.64
N ALA A 119 6.32 -2.63 -6.04
CA ALA A 119 6.41 -2.51 -4.58
C ALA A 119 5.21 -1.76 -3.99
N PHE A 120 4.72 -0.74 -4.68
CA PHE A 120 3.49 -0.03 -4.33
C PHE A 120 2.29 -1.00 -4.30
N HIS A 121 2.04 -1.71 -5.41
CA HIS A 121 0.93 -2.65 -5.50
C HIS A 121 1.04 -3.80 -4.50
N PHE A 122 2.24 -4.35 -4.32
CA PHE A 122 2.49 -5.39 -3.35
C PHE A 122 2.19 -4.92 -1.93
N THR A 123 2.65 -3.73 -1.53
CA THR A 123 2.43 -3.20 -0.17
C THR A 123 1.01 -2.68 0.09
N GLU A 124 0.12 -2.80 -0.87
CA GLU A 124 -1.32 -2.47 -0.75
C GLU A 124 -2.21 -3.71 -0.94
N SER A 125 -1.61 -4.87 -1.23
CA SER A 125 -2.34 -6.11 -1.41
C SER A 125 -2.78 -6.74 -0.08
N VAL A 126 -3.81 -7.58 -0.18
CA VAL A 126 -4.31 -8.38 0.93
C VAL A 126 -3.24 -9.38 1.41
N GLU A 127 -2.42 -9.90 0.50
CA GLU A 127 -1.29 -10.77 0.84
C GLU A 127 -0.30 -10.08 1.78
N PHE A 128 -0.02 -8.80 1.53
CA PHE A 128 0.93 -8.06 2.34
C PHE A 128 0.34 -7.68 3.69
N CYS A 129 -0.88 -7.14 3.72
CA CYS A 129 -1.50 -6.72 4.98
C CYS A 129 -1.93 -7.91 5.85
N GLY A 130 -2.51 -8.96 5.25
CA GLY A 130 -3.17 -10.04 5.99
C GLY A 130 -2.31 -11.28 6.25
N LYS A 131 -1.37 -11.63 5.34
CA LYS A 131 -0.63 -12.91 5.42
C LYS A 131 0.80 -12.76 5.95
N LEU A 132 1.47 -11.62 5.71
CA LEU A 132 2.88 -11.43 6.09
C LEU A 132 3.07 -11.38 7.62
N CYS A 133 2.25 -10.60 8.32
CA CYS A 133 2.28 -10.50 9.78
C CYS A 133 1.23 -11.41 10.44
N HIS A 134 1.19 -12.69 10.03
CA HIS A 134 0.18 -13.66 10.43
C HIS A 134 -0.20 -13.60 11.93
N ASN A 135 0.75 -13.64 12.87
CA ASN A 135 0.41 -13.70 14.30
C ASN A 135 -0.41 -12.51 14.81
N VAL A 136 -0.21 -11.33 14.23
CA VAL A 136 -0.83 -10.08 14.67
C VAL A 136 -2.06 -9.76 13.84
N MET A 137 -2.04 -10.09 12.54
CA MET A 137 -3.10 -9.77 11.58
C MET A 137 -4.08 -10.92 11.30
N HIS A 138 -3.88 -12.10 11.90
CA HIS A 138 -4.75 -13.26 11.67
C HIS A 138 -6.23 -12.97 11.98
N PRO A 139 -6.60 -12.35 13.13
CA PRO A 139 -8.00 -12.03 13.42
C PRO A 139 -8.62 -11.15 12.32
N GLU A 140 -7.95 -10.08 11.94
CA GLU A 140 -8.39 -9.11 10.94
C GLU A 140 -8.50 -9.77 9.55
N TYR A 141 -7.54 -10.61 9.18
CA TYR A 141 -7.54 -11.32 7.91
C TYR A 141 -8.71 -12.32 7.81
N ILE A 142 -9.01 -13.07 8.88
CA ILE A 142 -10.15 -13.99 8.91
C ILE A 142 -11.47 -13.21 8.88
N THR A 143 -11.59 -12.11 9.63
CA THR A 143 -12.79 -11.25 9.57
C THR A 143 -12.98 -10.66 8.17
N TYR A 144 -11.91 -10.19 7.54
CA TYR A 144 -11.92 -9.70 6.15
C TYR A 144 -12.48 -10.76 5.19
N GLN A 145 -11.96 -11.99 5.24
CA GLN A 145 -12.38 -13.09 4.36
C GLN A 145 -13.86 -13.46 4.54
N ASN A 146 -14.41 -13.31 5.75
CA ASN A 146 -15.81 -13.60 6.05
C ASN A 146 -16.72 -12.37 5.93
N SER A 147 -16.23 -11.25 5.39
CA SER A 147 -16.99 -10.01 5.24
C SER A 147 -17.56 -9.84 3.82
N PRO A 148 -18.59 -8.99 3.64
CA PRO A 148 -19.06 -8.58 2.31
C PRO A 148 -17.99 -7.89 1.44
N HIS A 149 -16.87 -7.47 2.05
CA HIS A 149 -15.76 -6.77 1.39
C HIS A 149 -14.55 -7.68 1.12
N ALA A 150 -14.69 -9.01 1.17
CA ALA A 150 -13.59 -9.96 0.97
C ALA A 150 -12.90 -9.88 -0.41
N ASN A 151 -13.44 -9.11 -1.35
CA ASN A 151 -12.88 -8.84 -2.69
C ASN A 151 -12.39 -7.39 -2.87
N VAL A 152 -12.37 -6.58 -1.81
CA VAL A 152 -11.91 -5.19 -1.79
C VAL A 152 -10.58 -5.13 -1.05
N THR A 153 -9.55 -4.52 -1.61
CA THR A 153 -8.23 -4.56 -0.95
C THR A 153 -8.25 -3.85 0.41
N CYS A 154 -7.40 -4.28 1.35
CA CYS A 154 -7.28 -3.61 2.65
C CYS A 154 -6.98 -2.10 2.48
N ALA A 155 -6.18 -1.75 1.47
CA ALA A 155 -5.75 -0.38 1.19
C ALA A 155 -6.89 0.54 0.72
N GLU A 156 -7.91 0.01 0.04
CA GLU A 156 -9.09 0.80 -0.36
C GLU A 156 -9.82 1.38 0.85
N CYS A 157 -9.86 0.65 1.96
CA CYS A 157 -10.45 1.12 3.21
C CYS A 157 -9.42 1.80 4.15
N HIS A 158 -8.17 1.31 4.21
CA HIS A 158 -7.19 1.66 5.25
C HIS A 158 -5.98 2.51 4.81
N VAL A 159 -5.77 2.78 3.51
CA VAL A 159 -4.74 3.74 3.04
C VAL A 159 -5.36 5.07 2.64
N GLY A 160 -6.49 5.08 1.95
CA GLY A 160 -7.20 6.30 1.54
C GLY A 160 -6.60 6.87 0.26
N HIS A 161 -7.35 7.71 -0.46
CA HIS A 161 -6.93 8.19 -1.78
C HIS A 161 -6.05 9.45 -1.69
N GLY A 162 -5.11 9.58 -2.62
CA GLY A 162 -4.25 10.76 -2.75
C GLY A 162 -2.87 10.60 -2.10
N ALA A 163 -1.94 11.45 -2.54
CA ALA A 163 -0.52 11.37 -2.18
C ALA A 163 -0.27 11.58 -0.68
N ASP A 164 -1.01 12.49 -0.03
CA ASP A 164 -0.84 12.79 1.40
C ASP A 164 -1.20 11.58 2.28
N TRP A 165 -2.30 10.90 1.96
CA TRP A 165 -2.75 9.71 2.64
C TRP A 165 -1.82 8.53 2.40
N TYR A 166 -1.29 8.41 1.18
CA TYR A 166 -0.24 7.46 0.85
C TYR A 166 1.01 7.65 1.73
N VAL A 167 1.54 8.87 1.83
CA VAL A 167 2.74 9.13 2.66
C VAL A 167 2.45 8.84 4.14
N LYS A 168 1.31 9.29 4.66
CA LYS A 168 0.91 9.04 6.05
C LYS A 168 0.79 7.54 6.33
N SER A 169 0.17 6.78 5.43
CA SER A 169 -0.03 5.34 5.61
C SER A 169 1.29 4.59 5.63
N LYS A 170 2.23 4.91 4.74
CA LYS A 170 3.55 4.25 4.72
C LYS A 170 4.41 4.62 5.93
N LEU A 171 4.38 5.86 6.40
CA LEU A 171 5.06 6.26 7.65
C LEU A 171 4.48 5.55 8.87
N SER A 172 3.15 5.45 8.96
CA SER A 172 2.48 4.68 10.01
C SER A 172 2.81 3.18 9.91
N GLY A 173 2.83 2.63 8.70
CA GLY A 173 3.21 1.24 8.43
C GLY A 173 4.64 0.92 8.85
N LEU A 174 5.60 1.83 8.65
CA LEU A 174 6.98 1.66 9.16
C LEU A 174 7.00 1.54 10.69
N TYR A 175 6.20 2.34 11.38
CA TYR A 175 6.05 2.24 12.84
C TYR A 175 5.37 0.92 13.26
N GLN A 176 4.39 0.43 12.50
CA GLN A 176 3.76 -0.87 12.76
C GLN A 176 4.76 -2.02 12.58
N VAL A 177 5.55 -2.02 11.50
CA VAL A 177 6.62 -3.02 11.27
C VAL A 177 7.62 -2.99 12.42
N TYR A 178 8.07 -1.81 12.83
CA TYR A 178 8.92 -1.64 14.03
C TYR A 178 8.26 -2.23 15.28
N SER A 179 6.98 -1.90 15.53
CA SER A 179 6.24 -2.34 16.71
C SER A 179 6.11 -3.87 16.75
N VAL A 180 5.86 -4.52 15.62
CA VAL A 180 5.78 -5.98 15.52
C VAL A 180 7.16 -6.63 15.74
N ILE A 181 8.22 -6.12 15.08
CA ILE A 181 9.59 -6.65 15.22
C ILE A 181 10.07 -6.59 16.67
N PHE A 182 9.81 -5.47 17.36
CA PHE A 182 10.26 -5.27 18.74
C PHE A 182 9.21 -5.64 19.80
N LYS A 183 8.08 -6.26 19.40
CA LYS A 183 6.95 -6.63 20.27
C LYS A 183 6.45 -5.46 21.15
N LYS A 184 6.42 -4.26 20.58
CA LYS A 184 5.96 -3.02 21.21
C LYS A 184 4.51 -2.70 20.83
N TYR A 185 3.60 -3.60 21.19
CA TYR A 185 2.17 -3.40 20.96
C TYR A 185 1.36 -3.98 22.13
N PRO A 186 0.21 -3.37 22.48
CA PRO A 186 -0.67 -3.88 23.52
C PRO A 186 -1.31 -5.22 23.11
N GLN A 187 -1.61 -6.06 24.09
CA GLN A 187 -2.37 -7.30 23.91
C GLN A 187 -3.53 -7.30 24.93
N PRO A 188 -4.80 -7.31 24.48
CA PRO A 188 -5.25 -7.32 23.09
C PRO A 188 -4.95 -6.02 22.34
N ILE A 189 -4.86 -6.10 21.01
CA ILE A 189 -4.70 -4.93 20.16
C ILE A 189 -6.03 -4.15 20.18
N PRO A 190 -6.03 -2.87 20.60
CA PRO A 190 -7.26 -2.09 20.68
C PRO A 190 -7.79 -1.80 19.27
N THR A 191 -9.10 -1.68 19.13
CA THR A 191 -9.70 -1.17 17.90
C THR A 191 -9.39 0.33 17.80
N PRO A 192 -8.65 0.80 16.78
CA PRO A 192 -8.26 2.20 16.69
C PRO A 192 -9.43 3.04 16.14
N ILE A 193 -10.52 3.16 16.90
CA ILE A 193 -11.67 4.04 16.54
C ILE A 193 -11.43 5.44 17.10
N HIS A 194 -10.23 5.98 16.85
CA HIS A 194 -9.91 7.38 17.18
C HIS A 194 -10.30 8.31 16.03
N ASN A 195 -10.17 7.84 14.78
CA ASN A 195 -10.61 8.54 13.59
C ASN A 195 -11.26 7.51 12.65
N LEU A 196 -12.57 7.35 12.74
CA LEU A 196 -13.30 6.76 11.62
C LEU A 196 -13.03 7.66 10.42
N ARG A 197 -12.45 7.09 9.36
CA ARG A 197 -12.33 7.81 8.10
C ARG A 197 -13.72 8.28 7.69
N PRO A 198 -13.86 9.46 7.06
CA PRO A 198 -15.15 9.89 6.56
C PRO A 198 -15.73 8.77 5.69
N ALA A 199 -16.83 8.16 6.15
CA ALA A 199 -17.50 7.09 5.43
C ALA A 199 -17.86 7.55 4.01
N ARG A 200 -18.06 8.85 3.81
CA ARG A 200 -18.26 9.46 2.50
C ARG A 200 -17.14 9.19 1.50
N GLU A 201 -15.90 9.53 1.84
CA GLU A 201 -14.78 9.44 0.88
C GLU A 201 -14.40 7.99 0.53
N THR A 202 -14.63 7.06 1.44
CA THR A 202 -14.21 5.66 1.30
C THR A 202 -15.37 4.73 0.92
N CYS A 203 -16.50 4.81 1.61
CA CYS A 203 -17.64 3.92 1.39
C CYS A 203 -18.50 4.38 0.22
N GLU A 204 -18.80 5.69 0.09
CA GLU A 204 -19.71 6.20 -0.97
C GLU A 204 -19.10 6.11 -2.37
N ARG A 205 -17.79 5.84 -2.50
CA ARG A 205 -17.15 5.52 -3.78
C ARG A 205 -17.76 4.28 -4.44
N CYS A 206 -18.24 3.33 -3.64
CA CYS A 206 -18.89 2.10 -4.09
C CYS A 206 -20.37 2.03 -3.67
N HIS A 207 -20.74 2.68 -2.56
CA HIS A 207 -22.10 2.73 -2.00
C HIS A 207 -22.73 4.11 -2.18
N TRP A 208 -23.18 4.43 -3.39
CA TRP A 208 -23.68 5.77 -3.69
C TRP A 208 -25.05 6.01 -3.03
N PRO A 209 -25.19 6.96 -2.08
CA PRO A 209 -26.47 7.22 -1.41
C PRO A 209 -27.57 7.60 -2.40
N GLU A 210 -27.24 8.30 -3.48
CA GLU A 210 -28.17 8.75 -4.51
C GLU A 210 -28.66 7.63 -5.44
N GLN A 211 -28.06 6.43 -5.36
CA GLN A 211 -28.49 5.30 -6.18
C GLN A 211 -29.86 4.79 -5.73
N PHE A 212 -30.83 4.80 -6.65
CA PHE A 212 -32.19 4.36 -6.40
C PHE A 212 -32.27 2.84 -6.19
N TYR A 213 -32.92 2.42 -5.10
CA TYR A 213 -33.33 1.03 -4.88
C TYR A 213 -34.85 0.92 -4.96
N ALA A 214 -35.34 -0.01 -5.78
CA ALA A 214 -36.76 -0.29 -5.88
C ALA A 214 -37.33 -0.76 -4.53
N GLN A 215 -38.61 -0.52 -4.31
CA GLN A 215 -39.32 -0.99 -3.13
C GLN A 215 -39.41 -2.53 -3.16
N THR A 216 -39.01 -3.18 -2.08
CA THR A 216 -39.04 -4.64 -1.97
C THR A 216 -40.30 -5.06 -1.21
N LEU A 217 -40.98 -6.10 -1.68
CA LEU A 217 -42.04 -6.76 -0.92
C LEU A 217 -41.42 -7.85 -0.05
N ARG A 218 -41.77 -7.84 1.24
CA ARG A 218 -41.39 -8.88 2.20
C ARG A 218 -42.66 -9.50 2.75
N THR A 219 -42.85 -10.78 2.48
CA THR A 219 -44.01 -11.52 2.98
C THR A 219 -43.57 -12.29 4.23
N GLU A 220 -44.23 -12.02 5.35
CA GLU A 220 -44.07 -12.76 6.59
C GLU A 220 -45.27 -13.70 6.75
N LYS A 221 -44.99 -15.00 6.84
CA LYS A 221 -46.02 -16.01 7.05
C LYS A 221 -46.33 -16.13 8.54
N HIS A 222 -47.58 -15.88 8.89
CA HIS A 222 -48.09 -16.13 10.24
C HIS A 222 -49.22 -17.15 10.19
N TYR A 223 -49.61 -17.63 11.37
CA TYR A 223 -50.74 -18.51 11.53
C TYR A 223 -51.63 -17.96 12.63
N LEU A 224 -52.94 -17.98 12.40
CA LEU A 224 -53.91 -17.60 13.42
C LEU A 224 -53.93 -18.64 14.54
N ALA A 225 -54.26 -18.18 15.75
CA ALA A 225 -54.48 -19.05 16.90
C ALA A 225 -55.87 -19.71 16.85
N ASP A 226 -56.19 -20.39 15.75
CA ASP A 226 -57.40 -21.18 15.57
C ASP A 226 -57.06 -22.68 15.45
N GLU A 227 -58.08 -23.54 15.62
CA GLU A 227 -57.89 -24.99 15.60
C GLU A 227 -57.30 -25.51 14.27
N SER A 228 -57.58 -24.80 13.17
CA SER A 228 -57.08 -25.12 11.84
C SER A 228 -55.68 -24.61 11.54
N ASN A 229 -55.05 -23.81 12.43
CA ASN A 229 -53.83 -23.06 12.16
C ASN A 229 -53.89 -22.36 10.79
N THR A 230 -54.89 -21.51 10.59
CA THR A 230 -55.12 -20.84 9.31
C THR A 230 -53.94 -19.93 8.97
N GLU A 231 -53.38 -20.10 7.77
CA GLU A 231 -52.30 -19.26 7.24
C GLU A 231 -52.78 -17.80 7.08
N TRP A 232 -52.01 -16.87 7.65
CA TRP A 232 -52.24 -15.44 7.59
C TRP A 232 -50.94 -14.75 7.18
N ASP A 233 -50.87 -14.29 5.94
CA ASP A 233 -49.68 -13.64 5.41
C ASP A 233 -49.74 -12.12 5.63
N ILE A 234 -48.65 -11.56 6.17
CA ILE A 234 -48.44 -10.11 6.24
C ILE A 234 -47.49 -9.73 5.10
N VAL A 235 -47.99 -8.95 4.13
CA VAL A 235 -47.17 -8.42 3.04
C VAL A 235 -46.71 -7.01 3.38
N LEU A 236 -45.41 -6.86 3.65
CA LEU A 236 -44.77 -5.58 3.95
C LEU A 236 -44.14 -4.99 2.70
N LYS A 237 -44.40 -3.71 2.44
CA LYS A 237 -43.75 -2.94 1.38
C LYS A 237 -42.59 -2.12 1.95
N MET A 238 -41.37 -2.59 1.73
CA MET A 238 -40.16 -1.98 2.27
C MET A 238 -39.68 -0.83 1.37
N LYS A 239 -39.62 0.38 1.92
CA LYS A 239 -39.09 1.57 1.24
C LYS A 239 -37.56 1.68 1.44
N VAL A 240 -36.78 0.84 0.77
CA VAL A 240 -35.32 0.76 0.98
C VAL A 240 -34.48 1.76 0.17
N GLY A 241 -35.04 2.39 -0.86
CA GLY A 241 -34.35 3.35 -1.73
C GLY A 241 -34.18 4.73 -1.14
N SER A 242 -33.21 5.48 -1.66
CA SER A 242 -32.98 6.89 -1.37
C SER A 242 -34.00 7.81 -2.06
N GLU A 243 -33.97 9.10 -1.70
CA GLU A 243 -34.80 10.14 -2.31
C GLU A 243 -34.62 10.15 -3.85
N TYR A 244 -35.71 9.93 -4.59
CA TYR A 244 -35.68 9.99 -6.06
C TYR A 244 -36.92 10.74 -6.57
N HIS A 245 -36.76 12.05 -6.74
CA HIS A 245 -37.83 12.99 -7.07
C HIS A 245 -38.58 12.65 -8.38
N ALA A 246 -37.92 12.02 -9.37
CA ALA A 246 -38.57 11.72 -10.65
C ALA A 246 -39.67 10.64 -10.56
N LEU A 247 -39.73 9.86 -9.47
CA LEU A 247 -40.76 8.85 -9.21
C LEU A 247 -41.71 9.22 -8.04
N GLY A 248 -41.60 10.45 -7.50
CA GLY A 248 -42.42 10.90 -6.36
C GLY A 248 -42.14 10.14 -5.05
N LEU A 249 -40.92 9.60 -4.90
CA LEU A 249 -40.49 8.88 -3.71
C LEU A 249 -39.61 9.80 -2.87
N GLU A 250 -40.19 10.34 -1.79
CA GLU A 250 -39.59 11.39 -0.95
C GLU A 250 -38.76 10.88 0.23
N GLU A 251 -38.79 9.57 0.56
CA GLU A 251 -38.02 9.04 1.70
C GLU A 251 -37.95 7.50 1.70
N GLY A 252 -36.82 6.97 2.19
CA GLY A 252 -36.60 5.55 2.49
C GLY A 252 -36.24 5.31 3.96
N ILE A 253 -36.37 4.07 4.42
CA ILE A 253 -36.12 3.67 5.82
C ILE A 253 -34.63 3.64 6.20
N HIS A 254 -33.71 3.89 5.25
CA HIS A 254 -32.27 3.91 5.49
C HIS A 254 -31.80 5.28 6.00
N TRP A 255 -32.06 5.55 7.28
CA TRP A 255 -31.64 6.79 7.96
C TRP A 255 -30.12 7.04 7.93
N HIS A 256 -29.29 5.98 7.97
CA HIS A 256 -27.84 6.09 8.10
C HIS A 256 -27.11 6.57 6.82
N ILE A 257 -27.80 6.63 5.68
CA ILE A 257 -27.28 7.20 4.43
C ILE A 257 -27.91 8.56 4.11
N ASN A 258 -28.84 9.05 4.95
CA ASN A 258 -29.54 10.30 4.68
C ASN A 258 -28.62 11.50 5.03
N PRO A 259 -28.28 12.37 4.07
CA PRO A 259 -27.37 13.51 4.30
C PRO A 259 -27.93 14.53 5.31
N ASN A 260 -29.25 14.53 5.55
CA ASN A 260 -29.93 15.41 6.48
C ASN A 260 -30.00 14.83 7.91
N VAL A 261 -29.60 13.58 8.10
CA VAL A 261 -29.59 12.91 9.40
C VAL A 261 -28.17 12.94 9.95
N GLN A 262 -27.98 13.71 11.02
CA GLN A 262 -26.73 13.76 11.76
C GLN A 262 -26.93 13.05 13.10
N ILE A 263 -26.07 12.06 13.40
CA ILE A 263 -26.07 11.35 14.68
C ILE A 263 -24.91 11.86 15.50
N GLU A 264 -25.21 12.42 16.66
CA GLU A 264 -24.22 12.78 17.67
C GLU A 264 -24.34 11.80 18.84
N TYR A 265 -23.20 11.31 19.36
CA TYR A 265 -23.22 10.42 20.50
C TYR A 265 -22.04 10.65 21.43
N VAL A 266 -22.25 10.35 22.70
CA VAL A 266 -21.21 10.39 23.73
C VAL A 266 -21.09 8.99 24.33
N PRO A 267 -19.96 8.29 24.12
CA PRO A 267 -19.72 7.00 24.73
C PRO A 267 -19.28 7.17 26.19
N GLU A 268 -19.64 6.22 27.04
CA GLU A 268 -19.22 6.19 28.46
C GLU A 268 -17.72 5.85 28.61
N THR A 269 -17.19 5.03 27.70
CA THR A 269 -15.80 4.56 27.69
C THR A 269 -15.19 4.64 26.30
N GLU A 270 -13.85 4.61 26.20
CA GLU A 270 -13.13 4.58 24.91
C GLU A 270 -13.51 3.37 24.03
N ALA A 271 -13.95 2.27 24.64
CA ALA A 271 -14.39 1.08 23.92
C ALA A 271 -15.73 1.27 23.18
N ARG A 272 -16.47 2.36 23.46
CA ARG A 272 -17.75 2.72 22.80
C ARG A 272 -18.84 1.63 22.87
N MET A 273 -18.78 0.76 23.88
CA MET A 273 -19.76 -0.33 24.08
C MET A 273 -21.04 0.12 24.81
N SER A 274 -20.95 1.25 25.54
CA SER A 274 -22.06 1.89 26.24
C SER A 274 -22.15 3.32 25.73
N ILE A 275 -23.31 3.67 25.16
CA ILE A 275 -23.59 4.97 24.56
C ILE A 275 -24.80 5.57 25.31
N PRO A 276 -24.57 6.20 26.47
CA PRO A 276 -25.66 6.71 27.32
C PRO A 276 -26.41 7.90 26.70
N TRP A 277 -25.83 8.57 25.71
CA TRP A 277 -26.44 9.70 25.04
C TRP A 277 -26.26 9.62 23.52
N VAL A 278 -27.37 9.78 22.81
CA VAL A 278 -27.47 9.84 21.34
C VAL A 278 -28.45 10.96 20.99
N ARG A 279 -28.15 11.74 19.96
CA ARG A 279 -29.01 12.76 19.37
C ARG A 279 -29.06 12.59 17.85
#